data_AF-A0A1H6N3D2-F1
#
_entry.id   AF-A0A1H6N3D2-F1
#
_cell.length_a   1.000
_cell.length_b   1.000
_cell.length_c   1.000
_cell.angle_alpha   90.00
_cell.angle_beta   90.00
_cell.angle_gamma   90.00
#
_symmetry.space_group_name_H-M   'P 1'
#
loop_
_entity.id
_entity.type
_entity.pdbx_description
1 polymer ?
#
loop_
_entity_poly.entity_id
_entity_poly.type
_entity_poly.pdbx_seq_one_letter_code
_entity_poly.pdbx_strand_id
1 'polypeptide(L)' 'MTHERRQMDKDIHYFWEDLNLAQKFSVAELQRFGYDLLFVRHMAEGNLAVLTADGKIAAIDIEGQIDTEPSVILRH' A
#
# COMPACT_ATOMS: atom_id res chain seq x y z
N MET A 1 16.64 3.65 -25.62
CA MET A 1 15.20 3.63 -25.26
C MET A 1 15.10 3.50 -23.75
N THR A 2 15.18 4.64 -23.08
CA THR A 2 15.03 4.76 -21.62
C THR A 2 13.61 4.34 -21.28
N HIS A 3 13.47 3.21 -20.61
CA HIS A 3 12.19 2.79 -20.05
C HIS A 3 11.89 3.74 -18.90
N GLU A 4 11.28 4.87 -19.24
CA GLU A 4 10.44 5.64 -18.34
C GLU A 4 9.40 4.65 -17.81
N ARG A 5 9.71 4.01 -16.68
CA ARG A 5 8.75 3.28 -15.85
C ARG A 5 7.87 4.34 -15.18
N ARG A 6 7.15 5.08 -16.02
CA ARG A 6 6.18 6.09 -15.64
C ARG A 6 5.32 5.45 -14.56
N GLN A 7 5.15 6.20 -13.49
CA GLN A 7 3.96 6.19 -12.65
C GLN A 7 2.75 5.92 -13.54
N MET A 8 2.44 4.66 -13.78
CA MET A 8 1.08 4.28 -14.10
C MET A 8 0.39 4.62 -12.81
N ASP A 9 -0.41 5.67 -12.89
CA ASP A 9 -1.72 5.80 -12.27
C ASP A 9 -2.42 4.43 -12.36
N LYS A 10 -1.89 3.44 -11.64
CA LYS A 10 -2.48 2.14 -11.46
C LYS A 10 -3.61 2.45 -10.52
N ASP A 11 -4.71 2.82 -11.17
CA ASP A 11 -6.05 3.03 -10.67
C ASP A 11 -6.19 2.31 -9.33
N ILE A 12 -6.45 3.04 -8.25
CA ILE A 12 -6.51 2.51 -6.87
C ILE A 12 -7.36 1.23 -6.81
N HIS A 13 -8.34 1.11 -7.70
CA HIS A 13 -9.16 -0.07 -7.92
C HIS A 13 -8.35 -1.35 -8.25
N TYR A 14 -7.26 -1.25 -9.00
CA TYR A 14 -6.37 -2.37 -9.30
C TYR A 14 -5.76 -2.94 -8.01
N PHE A 15 -5.18 -2.08 -7.17
CA PHE A 15 -4.57 -2.51 -5.92
C PHE A 15 -5.59 -2.92 -4.86
N TRP A 16 -6.78 -2.33 -4.88
CA TRP A 16 -7.85 -2.69 -3.96
C TRP A 16 -8.27 -4.16 -4.10
N GLU A 17 -8.25 -4.70 -5.32
CA GLU A 17 -8.65 -6.08 -5.57
C GLU A 17 -7.60 -7.11 -5.13
N ASP A 18 -6.35 -6.70 -4.94
CA ASP A 18 -5.29 -7.53 -4.35
C ASP A 18 -5.39 -7.65 -2.83
N LEU A 19 -6.23 -6.84 -2.19
CA LEU A 19 -6.39 -6.84 -0.74
C LEU A 19 -7.38 -7.91 -0.28
N ASN A 20 -7.03 -8.62 0.79
CA ASN A 20 -8.01 -9.45 1.50
C ASN A 20 -8.96 -8.59 2.36
N LEU A 21 -9.96 -9.22 2.98
CA LEU A 21 -10.96 -8.49 3.77
C LEU A 21 -10.36 -7.71 4.95
N ALA A 22 -9.39 -8.29 5.67
CA ALA A 22 -8.73 -7.63 6.80
C ALA A 22 -7.98 -6.38 6.34
N GLN A 23 -7.23 -6.50 5.24
CA GLN A 23 -6.52 -5.37 4.63
C GLN A 23 -7.47 -4.30 4.12
N LYS A 24 -8.57 -4.66 3.44
CA LYS A 24 -9.59 -3.70 2.98
C LYS A 24 -10.18 -2.91 4.16
N PHE A 25 -10.40 -3.56 5.30
CA PHE A 25 -10.88 -2.89 6.52
C PHE A 25 -9.84 -1.89 7.05
N SER A 26 -8.60 -2.32 7.24
CA SER A 26 -7.53 -1.47 7.76
C SER A 26 -7.17 -0.32 6.81
N VAL A 27 -7.23 -0.52 5.48
CA VAL A 27 -7.08 0.58 4.50
C VAL A 27 -8.21 1.58 4.65
N ALA A 28 -9.46 1.13 4.76
CA ALA A 28 -10.60 2.02 4.94
C ALA A 28 -10.50 2.83 6.25
N GLU A 29 -9.93 2.26 7.32
CA GLU A 29 -9.63 2.99 8.56
C GLU A 29 -8.59 4.08 8.33
N LEU A 30 -7.47 3.78 7.67
CA LEU A 30 -6.40 4.73 7.39
C LEU A 30 -6.82 5.84 6.41
N GLN A 31 -7.70 5.56 5.45
CA GLN A 31 -8.27 6.56 4.55
C GLN A 31 -8.99 7.69 5.30
N ARG A 32 -9.59 7.39 6.47
CA ARG A 32 -10.22 8.42 7.34
C ARG A 32 -9.22 9.38 7.95
N PHE A 33 -7.95 8.99 8.01
CA PHE A 33 -6.83 9.81 8.49
C PHE A 33 -6.01 10.43 7.34
N GLY A 34 -6.48 10.31 6.09
CA GLY A 34 -5.84 10.91 4.91
C GLY A 34 -4.73 10.08 4.29
N TYR A 35 -4.68 8.77 4.57
CA TYR A 35 -3.79 7.86 3.86
C TYR A 35 -4.41 7.36 2.57
N ASP A 36 -3.62 7.39 1.49
CA ASP A 36 -3.97 6.84 0.20
C ASP A 36 -3.19 5.55 -0.07
N LEU A 37 -3.87 4.54 -0.64
CA LEU A 37 -3.24 3.29 -1.06
C LEU A 37 -2.30 3.56 -2.24
N LEU A 38 -1.00 3.37 -2.02
CA LEU A 38 0.03 3.66 -3.00
C LEU A 38 0.29 2.46 -3.93
N PHE A 39 0.47 1.28 -3.35
CA PHE A 39 0.62 0.01 -4.06
C PHE A 39 0.45 -1.18 -3.12
N VAL A 40 0.29 -2.38 -3.70
CA VAL A 40 0.38 -3.65 -2.99
C VAL A 40 1.65 -4.38 -3.43
N ARG A 41 2.44 -4.84 -2.47
CA ARG A 41 3.62 -5.67 -2.71
C ARG A 41 3.27 -7.13 -2.44
N HIS A 42 3.38 -7.96 -3.47
CA HIS A 42 3.25 -9.41 -3.32
C HIS A 42 4.54 -9.99 -2.73
N MET A 43 4.45 -10.66 -1.58
CA MET A 43 5.55 -11.35 -0.91
C MET A 43 5.19 -12.83 -0.73
N ALA A 44 6.19 -13.67 -0.43
CA ALA A 44 5.96 -15.10 -0.21
C ALA A 44 5.02 -15.37 0.99
N GLU A 45 5.08 -14.50 1.99
CA GLU A 45 4.28 -14.58 3.22
C GLU A 45 2.88 -13.97 3.08
N GLY A 46 2.63 -13.23 1.98
CA GLY A 46 1.37 -12.54 1.74
C GLY A 46 1.52 -11.21 1.05
N ASN A 47 0.39 -10.60 0.72
CA ASN A 47 0.34 -9.25 0.17
C ASN A 47 0.59 -8.23 1.28
N LEU A 48 1.41 -7.21 1.00
CA LEU A 48 1.64 -6.06 1.88
C LEU A 48 1.09 -4.81 1.21
N ALA A 49 0.06 -4.21 1.78
CA ALA A 49 -0.46 -2.94 1.31
C ALA A 49 0.43 -1.80 1.83
N VAL A 50 0.78 -0.86 0.96
CA VAL A 50 1.59 0.31 1.33
C VAL A 50 0.77 1.56 1.05
N LEU A 51 0.64 2.41 2.07
CA LEU A 51 -0.14 3.64 2.04
C LEU A 51 0.75 4.85 2.37
N THR A 52 0.33 6.04 1.94
CA THR A 52 1.03 7.28 2.24
C THR A 52 0.07 8.40 2.68
N ALA A 53 0.50 9.22 3.63
CA ALA A 53 -0.17 10.46 4.04
C ALA A 53 0.88 11.52 4.36
N ASP A 54 0.88 12.66 3.65
CA ASP A 54 1.76 13.80 3.94
C ASP A 54 3.25 13.43 4.13
N GLY A 55 3.77 12.54 3.27
CA GLY A 55 5.16 12.06 3.33
C GLY A 55 5.44 10.98 4.39
N LYS A 56 4.43 10.57 5.19
CA LYS A 56 4.50 9.39 6.06
C LYS A 56 4.04 8.15 5.30
N ILE A 57 4.66 7.02 5.60
CA ILE A 57 4.32 5.72 5.01
C ILE A 57 3.68 4.85 6.10
N ALA A 58 2.64 4.12 5.73
CA ALA A 58 2.09 3.04 6.53
C ALA A 58 2.09 1.74 5.72
N ALA A 59 2.21 0.61 6.38
CA ALA A 59 2.11 -0.71 5.79
C ALA A 59 1.03 -1.53 6.50
N ILE A 60 0.34 -2.39 5.75
CA ILE A 60 -0.67 -3.31 6.27
C ILE A 60 -0.35 -4.71 5.77
N ASP A 61 -0.09 -5.62 6.70
CA ASP A 61 0.19 -7.02 6.38
C ASP A 61 -1.07 -7.82 6.05
N ILE A 62 -0.91 -9.13 5.81
CA ILE A 62 -2.00 -10.02 5.44
C ILE A 62 -3.03 -10.23 6.57
N GLU A 63 -2.65 -9.99 7.83
CA GLU A 63 -3.55 -10.09 8.98
C GLU A 63 -4.34 -8.79 9.22
N GLY A 64 -4.03 -7.74 8.45
CA GLY A 64 -4.63 -6.42 8.60
C GLY A 64 -3.93 -5.57 9.67
N GLN A 65 -2.77 -6.00 10.19
CA GLN A 65 -2.03 -5.22 11.17
C GLN A 65 -1.45 -3.97 10.52
N ILE A 66 -1.71 -2.82 11.11
CA ILE A 66 -1.21 -1.53 10.63
C ILE A 66 0.13 -1.23 11.31
N ASP A 67 1.14 -0.95 10.50
CA ASP A 67 2.41 -0.38 10.94
C ASP A 67 2.58 1.02 10.31
N THR A 68 2.57 2.08 11.14
CA THR A 68 2.64 3.48 10.68
C THR A 68 4.07 4.03 10.64
N GLU A 69 5.06 3.23 11.03
CA GLU A 69 6.48 3.58 10.93
C GLU A 69 7.28 2.37 10.38
N PRO A 70 6.89 1.85 9.21
CA PRO A 70 7.41 0.58 8.77
C PRO A 70 8.85 0.80 8.33
N SER A 71 9.72 -0.18 8.63
CA SER A 71 11.13 -0.17 8.19
C SER A 71 11.23 -0.46 6.69
N VAL A 72 10.57 0.35 5.87
CA VAL A 72 10.50 0.22 4.42
C VAL A 72 11.50 1.19 3.80
N ILE A 73 12.56 0.64 3.24
CA ILE A 73 13.51 1.41 2.43
C ILE A 73 12.92 1.50 1.02
N LEU A 74 12.33 2.65 0.68
CA LEU A 74 11.99 2.98 -0.70
C LEU A 74 13.28 3.07 -1.52
N ARG A 75 13.51 2.11 -2.43
CA ARG A 75 14.63 2.14 -3.37
C ARG A 75 14.17 2.77 -4.68
N HIS A 76 14.89 3.81 -5.09
CA HIS A 76 14.63 4.64 -6.25
C HIS A 76 15.07 4.00 -7.57
#